data_AF-A0A7Y3IB37-F1
#
_entry.id   AF-A0A7Y3IB37-F1
#
_cell.length_a   1.000
_cell.length_b   1.000
_cell.length_c   1.000
_cell.angle_alpha   90.00
_cell.angle_beta   90.00
_cell.angle_gamma   90.00
#
_symmetry.space_group_name_H-M   'P 1'
#
loop_
_entity.id
_entity.type
_entity.pdbx_description
1 polymer ?
#
loop_
_entity_poly.entity_id
_entity_poly.type
_entity_poly.pdbx_seq_one_letter_code
_entity_poly.pdbx_strand_id
1 'polypeptide(L)' 'WGTWAEDVRRVPAGTLVVSVAVPLGRLAFHLLEPVADDGFANWGILDDWVQAAREYPILRSHEAVLP' A
#
# COMPACT_ATOMS: atom_id res chain seq x y z
N TRP A 1 7.37 8.44 -10.15
CA TRP A 1 6.34 8.36 -11.21
C TRP A 1 5.98 6.91 -11.44
N GLY A 2 4.70 6.61 -11.55
CA GLY A 2 4.18 5.26 -11.79
C GLY A 2 2.70 5.33 -12.14
N THR A 3 2.12 4.21 -12.53
CA THR A 3 0.69 4.11 -12.86
C THR A 3 0.08 2.93 -12.11
N TRP A 4 -1.10 3.13 -11.53
CA TRP A 4 -1.87 2.04 -10.95
C TRP A 4 -2.42 1.16 -12.07
N ALA A 5 -2.20 -0.14 -11.96
CA ALA A 5 -2.80 -1.14 -12.82
C ALA A 5 -3.61 -2.11 -11.96
N GLU A 6 -4.81 -2.46 -12.42
CA GLU A 6 -5.62 -3.50 -11.79
C GLU A 6 -5.03 -4.88 -12.12
N ASP A 7 -5.07 -5.77 -11.13
CA ASP A 7 -4.62 -7.16 -11.26
C ASP A 7 -5.34 -8.05 -10.25
N VAL A 8 -5.49 -9.34 -10.57
CA VAL A 8 -6.00 -10.36 -9.67
C VAL A 8 -4.85 -11.31 -9.34
N ARG A 9 -4.35 -11.23 -8.10
CA ARG A 9 -3.21 -12.03 -7.66
C ARG A 9 -3.41 -12.59 -6.25
N ARG A 10 -2.69 -13.68 -5.98
CA ARG A 10 -2.49 -14.14 -4.61
C ARG A 10 -1.52 -13.21 -3.90
N VAL A 11 -1.86 -12.79 -2.70
CA VAL A 11 -0.98 -12.01 -1.85
C VAL A 11 -0.06 -12.93 -1.03
N PRO A 12 1.19 -12.54 -0.76
CA PRO A 12 2.09 -13.33 0.08
C PRO A 12 1.54 -13.56 1.49
N ALA A 13 1.90 -14.68 2.11
CA ALA A 13 1.63 -14.89 3.53
C ALA A 13 2.34 -13.81 4.37
N GLY A 14 1.66 -13.31 5.40
CA GLY A 14 2.17 -12.22 6.24
C GLY A 14 1.86 -10.81 5.74
N THR A 15 1.10 -10.66 4.64
CA THR A 15 0.56 -9.36 4.23
C THR A 15 -0.42 -8.82 5.28
N LEU A 16 -0.24 -7.55 5.68
CA LEU A 16 -1.15 -6.85 6.57
C LEU A 16 -2.31 -6.25 5.78
N VAL A 17 -3.54 -6.49 6.23
CA VAL A 17 -4.75 -5.85 5.70
C VAL A 17 -5.07 -4.61 6.55
N VAL A 18 -5.02 -3.44 5.93
CA VAL A 18 -5.35 -2.16 6.58
C VAL A 18 -6.73 -1.70 6.11
N SER A 19 -7.71 -1.72 7.01
CA SER A 19 -9.05 -1.22 6.69
C SER A 19 -9.06 0.30 6.61
N VAL A 20 -9.59 0.84 5.50
CA VAL A 20 -9.84 2.28 5.32
C VAL A 20 -11.29 2.69 5.63
N ALA A 21 -12.12 1.76 6.09
CA ALA A 21 -13.52 2.01 6.46
C ALA A 21 -13.71 2.45 7.92
N VAL A 22 -12.62 2.76 8.62
CA VAL A 22 -12.59 3.23 10.01
C VAL A 22 -12.30 4.73 10.07
N PRO A 23 -12.52 5.43 11.20
CA PRO A 23 -12.34 6.89 11.27
C PRO A 23 -10.98 7.41 10.81
N LEU A 24 -9.91 6.65 11.05
CA LEU A 24 -8.54 6.99 10.62
C LEU A 24 -8.19 6.47 9.21
N GLY A 25 -9.14 5.92 8.46
CA GLY A 25 -8.89 5.31 7.15
C GLY A 25 -8.31 6.28 6.13
N ARG A 26 -8.74 7.55 6.15
CA ARG A 26 -8.16 8.61 5.29
C ARG A 26 -6.70 8.89 5.62
N LEU A 27 -6.34 8.88 6.91
CA LEU A 27 -4.96 9.06 7.34
C LEU A 27 -4.11 7.87 6.88
N ALA A 28 -4.59 6.65 7.09
CA ALA A 28 -3.91 5.45 6.62
C ALA A 28 -3.71 5.48 5.09
N PHE A 29 -4.74 5.86 4.33
CA PHE A 29 -4.64 5.99 2.87
C PHE A 29 -3.58 7.02 2.46
N HIS A 30 -3.56 8.20 3.11
CA HIS A 30 -2.58 9.25 2.81
C HIS A 30 -1.14 8.79 3.10
N LEU A 31 -0.90 8.21 4.28
CA LEU A 31 0.43 7.76 4.69
C LEU A 31 0.97 6.63 3.79
N LEU A 32 0.09 5.78 3.24
CA LEU A 32 0.47 4.65 2.39
C LEU A 32 0.55 5.01 0.90
N GLU A 33 0.09 6.18 0.47
CA GLU A 33 0.14 6.61 -0.93
C GLU A 33 1.59 6.87 -1.39
N PRO A 34 2.06 6.23 -2.48
CA PRO A 34 3.44 6.37 -2.97
C PRO A 34 3.85 7.79 -3.37
N VAL A 35 2.89 8.65 -3.71
CA VAL A 35 3.14 10.03 -4.17
C VAL A 35 2.77 11.08 -3.14
N ALA A 36 2.43 10.69 -1.90
CA ALA A 36 2.17 11.65 -0.84
C ALA A 36 3.47 12.29 -0.34
N ASP A 37 3.51 13.62 -0.33
CA ASP A 37 4.66 14.40 0.18
C ASP A 37 4.95 14.11 1.66
N ASP A 38 3.91 13.81 2.45
CA ASP A 38 4.01 13.43 3.86
C ASP A 38 3.64 11.95 4.09
N GLY A 39 4.09 11.08 3.17
CA GLY A 39 3.83 9.64 3.20
C GLY A 39 5.02 8.81 3.69
N PHE A 40 4.74 7.56 4.07
CA PHE A 40 5.75 6.60 4.52
C PHE A 40 6.85 6.31 3.50
N ALA A 41 6.53 6.40 2.20
CA ALA A 41 7.53 6.31 1.14
C ALA A 41 8.52 7.48 1.20
N ASN A 42 8.02 8.72 1.34
CA ASN A 42 8.88 9.91 1.41
C ASN A 42 9.67 10.00 2.73
N TRP A 43 9.14 9.40 3.81
CA TRP A 43 9.83 9.30 5.09
C TRP A 43 10.88 8.16 5.14
N GLY A 44 11.00 7.35 4.08
CA GLY A 44 11.95 6.23 4.01
C GLY A 44 11.56 4.97 4.81
N ILE A 45 10.32 4.89 5.32
CA ILE A 45 9.85 3.72 6.09
C ILE A 45 9.74 2.48 5.21
N LEU A 46 9.52 2.65 3.90
CA LEU A 46 9.27 1.57 2.96
C LEU A 46 10.48 1.19 2.09
N ASP A 47 11.66 1.78 2.35
CA ASP A 47 12.82 1.70 1.45
C ASP A 47 13.27 0.26 1.19
N ASP A 48 13.32 -0.59 2.23
CA ASP A 48 13.72 -1.99 2.11
C ASP A 48 12.82 -2.78 1.15
N TRP A 49 11.53 -2.43 1.08
CA TRP A 49 10.58 -3.09 0.17
C TRP A 49 10.59 -2.46 -1.21
N VAL A 50 10.68 -1.12 -1.30
CA VAL A 50 10.66 -0.41 -2.58
C VAL A 50 11.92 -0.67 -3.39
N GLN A 51 13.10 -0.71 -2.76
CA GLN A 51 14.36 -0.94 -3.48
C GLN A 51 14.51 -2.38 -3.97
N ALA A 52 13.89 -3.33 -3.29
CA ALA A 52 13.91 -4.75 -3.66
C ALA A 52 12.88 -5.11 -4.74
N ALA A 53 11.91 -4.23 -5.03
CA ALA A 53 10.76 -4.54 -5.86
C ALA A 53 10.69 -3.67 -7.13
N ARG A 54 10.10 -4.23 -8.20
CA ARG A 54 9.71 -3.46 -9.40
C ARG A 54 8.39 -2.73 -9.23
N GLU A 55 7.59 -3.14 -8.25
CA GLU A 55 6.26 -2.65 -7.96
C GLU A 55 6.22 -2.08 -6.55
N TYR A 56 5.36 -1.10 -6.31
CA TYR A 56 5.17 -0.53 -4.98
C TYR A 56 4.50 -1.58 -4.05
N PRO A 57 4.97 -1.76 -2.81
CA PRO A 57 4.57 -2.89 -1.96
C PRO A 57 3.14 -2.79 -1.41
N ILE A 58 2.52 -1.61 -1.46
CA ILE A 58 1.14 -1.42 -1.00
C ILE A 58 0.16 -1.62 -2.16
N LEU A 59 -0.70 -2.62 -2.03
CA LEU A 59 -1.78 -2.92 -2.95
C LEU A 59 -3.10 -2.29 -2.47
N ARG A 60 -4.03 -2.08 -3.40
CA ARG A 60 -5.40 -1.66 -3.12
C ARG A 60 -6.35 -2.75 -3.56
N SER A 61 -7.36 -3.02 -2.73
CA SER A 61 -8.42 -3.96 -3.07
C SER A 61 -9.77 -3.28 -2.87
N HIS A 62 -10.66 -3.46 -3.85
CA HIS A 62 -12.08 -3.12 -3.73
C HIS A 62 -12.88 -4.28 -3.12
N GLU A 63 -12.28 -5.47 -3.02
CA GLU A 63 -12.85 -6.64 -2.36
C GLU A 63 -12.26 -6.84 -0.96
N ALA A 64 -13.03 -7.48 -0.08
CA ALA A 64 -12.53 -7.87 1.23
C ALA A 64 -11.41 -8.91 1.07
N VAL A 65 -10.20 -8.58 1.53
CA VAL A 65 -9.10 -9.54 1.61
C VAL A 65 -9.33 -10.37 2.87
N LEU A 66 -9.67 -11.64 2.70
CA LEU A 66 -9.79 -12.59 3.80
C LEU A 66 -8.38 -13.00 4.28
N PRO A 67 -8.15 -13.10 5.60
CA PRO A 67 -6.86 -13.50 6.16
C PRO A 67 -6.50 -14.97 5.87
#